data_AF-A0AAW8KFE5-F1
#
_entry.id   AF-A0AAW8KFE5-F1
#
_cell.length_a   1.000
_cell.length_b   1.000
_cell.length_c   1.000
_cell.angle_alpha   90.00
_cell.angle_beta   90.00
_cell.angle_gamma   90.00
#
_symmetry.space_group_name_H-M   'P 1'
#
loop_
_entity.id
_entity.type
_entity.pdbx_description
1 polymer ?
#
loop_
_entity_poly.entity_id
_entity_poly.type
_entity_poly.pdbx_seq_one_letter_code
_entity_poly.pdbx_strand_id
1 'polypeptide(L)' 'MSRVCQVTGKRPVTGNNRSHALNATKRRFLPNLHSHRFW' A
#
# COMPACT_ATOMS: atom_id res chain seq x y z
N MET A 1 8.63 10.76 -0.96
CA MET A 1 8.18 10.27 0.36
C MET A 1 8.11 8.76 0.37
N SER A 2 8.87 8.10 1.25
CA SER A 2 8.67 6.68 1.54
C SER A 2 7.25 6.49 2.10
N ARG A 3 6.38 5.76 1.40
CA ARG A 3 5.00 5.44 1.82
C ARG A 3 5.00 4.43 2.98
N VAL A 4 5.67 4.78 4.06
CA VAL A 4 5.86 3.97 5.26
C VAL A 4 5.27 4.73 6.45
N CYS A 5 4.46 4.06 7.27
CA CYS A 5 3.97 4.67 8.49
C CYS A 5 5.11 4.85 9.49
N GLN A 6 5.33 6.07 9.98
CA GLN A 6 6.40 6.37 10.95
C GLN A 6 6.18 5.69 12.31
N VAL A 7 4.92 5.53 12.75
CA VAL A 7 4.56 4.94 14.04
C VAL A 7 4.47 3.41 13.95
N THR A 8 3.73 2.89 12.96
CA THR A 8 3.43 1.45 12.85
C THR A 8 4.38 0.69 11.92
N GLY A 9 5.27 1.38 11.21
CA GLY A 9 6.18 0.77 10.24
C GLY A 9 5.50 0.13 9.03
N LYS A 10 4.18 0.28 8.86
CA LYS A 10 3.42 -0.31 7.74
C LYS A 10 3.99 0.13 6.40
N ARG A 11 4.29 -0.85 5.54
CA ARG A 11 4.89 -0.66 4.21
C ARG A 11 3.92 -1.05 3.08
N PRO A 12 4.12 -0.54 1.86
CA PRO A 12 3.36 -0.98 0.70
C PRO A 12 3.65 -2.45 0.40
N VAL A 13 2.60 -3.21 0.09
CA VAL A 13 2.70 -4.64 -0.26
C VAL A 13 2.45 -4.80 -1.76
N THR A 14 3.19 -5.67 -2.42
CA THR A 14 2.95 -6.02 -3.83
C THR A 14 1.97 -7.17 -3.95
N GLY A 15 1.11 -7.14 -4.97
CA GLY A 15 0.22 -8.26 -5.28
C GLY A 15 -0.26 -8.22 -6.72
N ASN A 16 -1.30 -9.00 -7.02
CA ASN A 16 -1.93 -9.03 -8.33
C ASN A 16 -3.40 -8.56 -8.25
N ASN A 17 -3.88 -7.87 -9.27
CA ASN A 17 -5.31 -7.81 -9.58
C ASN A 17 -5.68 -9.11 -10.31
N ARG A 18 -6.86 -9.63 -9.98
CA ARG A 18 -7.48 -10.77 -10.66
C ARG A 18 -8.73 -10.28 -11.37
N SER A 19 -8.85 -10.54 -12.66
CA SER A 19 -10.11 -10.33 -13.38
C SER A 19 -11.09 -11.48 -13.10
N HIS A 20 -12.32 -11.36 -13.58
CA HIS A 20 -13.28 -12.47 -13.59
C HIS A 20 -12.75 -13.71 -14.33
N ALA A 21 -11.91 -13.50 -15.36
CA ALA A 21 -11.20 -14.58 -16.06
C ALA A 21 -9.87 -14.99 -15.39
N LEU A 22 -9.61 -14.54 -14.16
CA LEU A 22 -8.39 -14.82 -13.37
C LEU A 22 -7.07 -14.28 -13.97
N ASN A 23 -7.14 -13.34 -14.92
CA ASN A 23 -5.95 -12.71 -15.50
C ASN A 23 -5.16 -11.93 -14.44
N ALA A 24 -3.84 -12.06 -14.46
CA ALA A 24 -2.90 -11.51 -13.48
C ALA A 24 -2.30 -10.17 -13.94
N THR A 25 -2.62 -9.06 -13.26
CA THR A 25 -1.86 -7.80 -13.45
C THR A 25 -1.22 -7.34 -12.14
N LYS A 26 0.02 -6.86 -12.17
CA LYS A 26 0.74 -6.42 -10.96
C LYS A 26 0.08 -5.17 -10.37
N ARG A 27 -0.14 -5.14 -9.05
CA ARG A 27 -0.57 -3.97 -8.30
C ARG A 27 0.24 -3.75 -7.02
N ARG A 28 0.14 -2.55 -6.45
CA ARG A 28 0.67 -2.22 -5.13
C ARG A 28 -0.49 -1.84 -4.20
N PHE A 29 -0.51 -2.42 -3.01
CA PHE A 29 -1.38 -2.04 -1.92
C PHE A 29 -0.68 -0.97 -1.09
N LEU A 30 -1.25 0.23 -1.06
CA LEU A 30 -0.68 1.36 -0.34
C LEU A 30 -1.35 1.48 1.03
N PRO A 31 -0.56 1.69 2.10
CA PRO A 31 -1.14 2.06 3.39
C PRO A 31 -1.83 3.43 3.28
N ASN A 32 -2.97 3.58 3.96
CA ASN A 32 -3.68 4.86 4.04
C ASN A 32 -2.98 5.80 5.03
N LEU A 33 -1.91 6.46 4.57
CA LEU A 33 -1.10 7.37 5.36
C LEU A 33 -1.68 8.79 5.29
N HIS A 34 -2.10 9.30 6.44
CA HIS A 34 -2.54 10.69 6.59
C HIS A 34 -1.38 11.53 7.13
N SER A 35 -1.24 12.76 6.62
CA SER A 35 -0.29 13.73 7.14
C SER A 35 -0.80 14.26 8.48
N HIS A 36 -0.15 13.87 9.57
CA HIS A 36 -0.40 14.40 10.90
C HIS A 36 0.93 14.83 11.52
N ARG A 37 0.97 16.01 12.15
CA ARG A 37 2.13 16.47 12.90
C ARG A 37 2.02 15.91 14.30
N PHE A 38 2.92 15.00 14.67
CA PHE A 38 3.09 14.62 16.07
C PHE A 38 3.77 15.79 16.79
N TRP A 39 3.29 16.09 18.01
CA TRP A 39 3.74 17.22 18.82
C TRP A 39 5.16 17.05 19.34
#